data_AF-A0A819Q6N2-F1
#
_entry.id   AF-A0A819Q6N2-F1
#
_cell.length_a   1.000
_cell.length_b   1.000
_cell.length_c   1.000
_cell.angle_alpha   90.00
_cell.angle_beta   90.00
_cell.angle_gamma   90.00
#
_symmetry.space_group_name_H-M   'P 1'
#
loop_
_entity.id
_entity.type
_entity.pdbx_description
1 polymer ?
#
loop_
_entity_poly.entity_id
_entity_poly.type
_entity_poly.pdbx_seq_one_letter_code
_entity_poly.pdbx_strand_id
1 'polypeptide(L)'
;MAMACNKAQCFTCNMEKITYPCKGCSKEFCLNHLTEHQQILNDELNHITNEYNEFKQSINEQKQNPQNVLLIKQIDQWESNSIEIIQQKAQECRKIVTEYLPTFFNDIEKKFNDLNQQIKQIHQENEFNEINLEYLRNQLIEMTQELNNPSKISIKEDLQPFINEISVTEDLQSFTNKISVKKDLQSFINEISIISSKKSKINKWKQNAITVAGGNGEGEKLNQCSSPQGIFIDYRKNIFIADNQNHRIVAWKCNAKQGQELNQLNSPRGIFTDNKKHIFTTDYWNHRIFERKYNAKRGQIIAGGNGQGNRINQLNGPTDVIVDQEDHSIIIADRGNRRVIRWMNQNQQILIRNIDCFGLAMDKYGFLYISDDNRNEVRRWKRTELWYEYEEIVVAGGNGEGNQLNQLHRPTFIFVDEDQSVYISDSFNHRVMKWRKGAKEGIIVAGGNDKGSNLNQLHRPQGVTVDNLGQIYVADFRNHRVMRWCEGKGEGEIIVRGNGEANLLYLPMGLSFDYERNLYVAAMQTHRIQKFEIIL
;
A
#
# COMPACT_ATOMS: atom_id res chain seq x y z
N MET A 1 22.32 73.33 -20.24
CA MET A 1 21.68 74.04 -19.11
C MET A 1 22.78 74.56 -18.21
N ALA A 2 22.64 75.77 -17.65
CA ALA A 2 23.59 76.27 -16.65
C ALA A 2 23.36 75.53 -15.32
N MET A 3 24.43 74.98 -14.73
CA MET A 3 24.39 74.52 -13.34
C MET A 3 24.45 75.74 -12.42
N ALA A 4 23.53 75.82 -11.45
CA ALA A 4 23.57 76.85 -10.44
C ALA A 4 24.82 76.67 -9.57
N CYS A 5 25.64 77.71 -9.46
CA CYS A 5 26.91 77.67 -8.73
C CYS A 5 26.66 77.80 -7.21
N ASN A 6 25.95 76.83 -6.63
CA ASN A 6 25.79 76.73 -5.20
C ASN A 6 27.13 76.36 -4.56
N LYS A 7 27.56 77.15 -3.58
CA LYS A 7 28.51 76.66 -2.59
C LYS A 7 27.77 75.72 -1.66
N ALA A 8 28.27 74.51 -1.50
CA ALA A 8 27.77 73.55 -0.52
C ALA A 8 28.94 72.78 0.11
N GLN A 9 28.65 72.08 1.19
CA GLN A 9 29.65 71.32 1.94
C GLN A 9 29.92 69.99 1.22
N CYS A 10 31.15 69.80 0.73
CA CYS A 10 31.54 68.58 0.03
C CYS A 10 31.58 67.38 0.99
N PHE A 11 30.83 66.32 0.69
CA PHE A 11 30.64 65.14 1.56
C PHE A 11 31.96 64.53 2.08
N THR A 12 32.99 64.42 1.24
CA THR A 12 34.26 63.77 1.60
C THR A 12 35.20 64.62 2.48
N CYS A 13 35.26 65.94 2.27
CA CYS A 13 36.25 66.82 2.94
C CYS A 13 35.63 67.90 3.83
N ASN A 14 34.30 67.91 3.95
CA ASN A 14 33.50 68.81 4.79
C ASN A 14 33.76 70.33 4.62
N MET A 15 34.33 70.76 3.49
CA MET A 15 34.59 72.16 3.18
C MET A 15 33.55 72.73 2.21
N GLU A 16 33.12 73.97 2.43
CA GLU A 16 32.27 74.71 1.48
C GLU A 16 33.05 75.02 0.20
N LYS A 17 32.62 74.43 -0.92
CA LYS A 17 33.20 74.64 -2.25
C LYS A 17 32.08 74.59 -3.30
N ILE A 18 32.42 74.80 -4.57
CA ILE A 18 31.54 74.44 -5.68
C ILE A 18 31.44 72.91 -5.70
N THR A 19 30.22 72.37 -5.59
CA THR A 19 29.95 70.93 -5.59
C THR A 19 29.09 70.52 -6.78
N TYR A 20 29.03 69.21 -7.00
CA TYR A 20 28.27 68.55 -8.03
C TYR A 20 27.58 67.30 -7.42
N PRO A 21 26.27 67.08 -7.67
CA PRO A 21 25.55 65.95 -7.10
C PRO A 21 25.83 64.63 -7.83
N CYS A 22 26.15 63.58 -7.07
CA CYS A 22 26.14 62.21 -7.56
C CYS A 22 24.68 61.68 -7.57
N LYS A 23 24.16 61.35 -8.76
CA LYS A 23 22.78 60.86 -8.94
C LYS A 23 22.45 59.55 -8.21
N GLY A 24 23.46 58.72 -7.94
CA GLY A 24 23.24 57.40 -7.31
C GLY A 24 23.10 57.49 -5.78
N CYS A 25 23.99 58.22 -5.12
CA CYS A 25 24.03 58.31 -3.66
C CYS A 25 23.44 59.63 -3.09
N SER A 26 22.95 60.52 -3.96
CA SER A 26 22.32 61.81 -3.63
C SER A 26 23.19 62.74 -2.77
N LYS A 27 24.51 62.66 -2.91
CA LYS A 27 25.50 63.45 -2.17
C LYS A 27 26.21 64.46 -3.06
N GLU A 28 26.59 65.58 -2.48
CA GLU A 28 27.32 66.68 -3.10
C GLU A 28 28.84 66.52 -2.91
N PHE A 29 29.60 66.58 -4.01
CA PHE A 29 31.05 66.43 -4.01
C PHE A 29 31.72 67.60 -4.78
N CYS A 30 32.82 68.15 -4.29
CA CYS A 30 33.65 69.02 -5.13
C CYS A 30 34.38 68.19 -6.20
N LEU A 31 34.73 68.81 -7.33
CA LEU A 31 35.13 68.14 -8.57
C LEU A 31 36.10 66.96 -8.37
N ASN A 32 37.22 67.14 -7.65
CA ASN A 32 38.21 66.09 -7.41
C ASN A 32 37.61 64.85 -6.70
N HIS A 33 36.90 65.06 -5.59
CA HIS A 33 36.27 63.96 -4.84
C HIS A 33 35.10 63.32 -5.61
N LEU A 34 34.48 64.02 -6.58
CA LEU A 34 33.53 63.39 -7.49
C LEU A 34 34.25 62.44 -8.46
N THR A 35 35.39 62.86 -9.02
CA THR A 35 36.23 62.00 -9.87
C THR A 35 36.73 60.78 -9.09
N GLU A 36 37.22 60.95 -7.87
CA GLU A 36 37.64 59.85 -6.99
C GLU A 36 36.47 58.90 -6.67
N HIS A 37 35.28 59.43 -6.34
CA HIS A 37 34.08 58.62 -6.12
C HIS A 37 33.65 57.84 -7.36
N GLN A 38 33.75 58.45 -8.56
CA GLN A 38 33.47 57.79 -9.84
C GLN A 38 34.53 56.74 -10.18
N GLN A 39 35.79 56.94 -9.79
CA GLN A 39 36.85 55.96 -9.98
C GLN A 39 36.61 54.71 -9.12
N ILE A 40 36.27 54.88 -7.83
CA ILE A 40 35.87 53.78 -6.93
C ILE A 40 34.69 52.98 -7.53
N LEU A 41 33.66 53.66 -8.04
CA LEU A 41 32.50 53.01 -8.67
C LEU A 41 32.86 52.26 -9.97
N ASN A 42 33.85 52.75 -10.74
CA ASN A 42 34.36 52.02 -11.91
C ASN A 42 35.17 50.79 -11.48
N ASP A 43 35.95 50.87 -10.41
CA ASP A 43 36.72 49.74 -9.88
C ASP A 43 35.81 48.65 -9.29
N GLU A 44 34.72 49.02 -8.61
CA GLU A 44 33.63 48.11 -8.22
C GLU A 44 32.94 47.46 -9.44
N LEU A 45 32.66 48.24 -10.49
CA LEU A 45 32.07 47.71 -11.73
C LEU A 45 33.01 46.75 -12.47
N ASN A 46 34.32 47.03 -12.45
CA ASN A 46 35.35 46.14 -12.99
C ASN A 46 35.41 44.82 -12.20
N HIS A 47 35.29 44.86 -10.86
CA HIS A 47 35.23 43.66 -10.01
C HIS A 47 34.04 42.77 -10.39
N ILE A 48 32.83 43.35 -10.43
CA ILE A 48 31.58 42.64 -10.81
C ILE A 48 31.69 42.07 -12.22
N THR A 49 32.36 42.77 -13.14
CA THR A 49 32.60 42.31 -14.52
C THR A 49 33.54 41.10 -14.56
N ASN A 50 34.54 41.03 -13.68
CA ASN A 50 35.42 39.86 -13.55
C ASN A 50 34.68 38.66 -12.95
N GLU A 51 33.94 38.85 -11.85
CA GLU A 51 33.11 37.80 -11.22
C GLU A 51 32.11 37.19 -12.20
N TYR A 52 31.47 38.02 -13.03
CA TYR A 52 30.57 37.57 -14.10
C TYR A 52 31.29 36.72 -15.16
N ASN A 53 32.51 37.09 -15.55
CA ASN A 53 33.30 36.33 -16.53
C ASN A 53 33.78 35.00 -15.96
N GLU A 54 34.22 34.94 -14.70
CA GLU A 54 34.59 33.70 -13.99
C GLU A 54 33.39 32.75 -13.86
N PHE A 55 32.23 33.27 -13.44
CA PHE A 55 30.99 32.49 -13.36
C PHE A 55 30.57 31.93 -14.74
N LYS A 56 30.67 32.75 -15.78
CA LYS A 56 30.42 32.35 -17.17
C LYS A 56 31.40 31.29 -17.67
N GLN A 57 32.67 31.35 -17.25
CA GLN A 57 33.65 30.30 -17.54
C GLN A 57 33.28 28.99 -16.84
N SER A 58 32.96 29.01 -15.54
CA SER A 58 32.56 27.81 -14.79
C SER A 58 31.32 27.12 -15.38
N ILE A 59 30.33 27.89 -15.87
CA ILE A 59 29.18 27.35 -16.60
C ILE A 59 29.61 26.61 -17.88
N ASN A 60 30.59 27.14 -18.62
CA ASN A 60 31.06 26.53 -19.86
C ASN A 60 31.88 25.26 -19.59
N GLU A 61 32.71 25.26 -18.55
CA GLU A 61 33.46 24.07 -18.11
C GLU A 61 32.52 22.93 -17.67
N GLN A 62 31.48 23.25 -16.88
CA GLN A 62 30.46 22.27 -16.47
C GLN A 62 29.65 21.74 -17.67
N LYS A 63 29.38 22.57 -18.69
CA LYS A 63 28.73 22.13 -19.95
C LYS A 63 29.62 21.23 -20.80
N GLN A 64 30.92 21.49 -20.84
CA GLN A 64 31.88 20.69 -21.59
C GLN A 64 32.19 19.35 -20.91
N ASN A 65 32.04 19.25 -19.58
CA ASN A 65 32.38 18.05 -18.83
C ASN A 65 31.30 17.69 -17.76
N PRO A 66 30.09 17.24 -18.17
CA PRO A 66 28.94 17.11 -17.26
C PRO A 66 29.13 16.16 -16.07
N GLN A 67 29.99 15.14 -16.18
CA GLN A 67 30.32 14.24 -15.06
C GLN A 67 31.15 14.92 -13.96
N ASN A 68 31.76 16.09 -14.21
CA ASN A 68 32.45 16.83 -13.16
C ASN A 68 31.50 17.63 -12.23
N VAL A 69 30.21 17.72 -12.56
CA VAL A 69 29.18 18.39 -11.75
C VAL A 69 29.03 17.72 -10.39
N LEU A 70 28.99 18.51 -9.31
CA LEU A 70 28.99 18.04 -7.93
C LEU A 70 27.90 17.00 -7.61
N LEU A 71 26.71 17.16 -8.20
CA LEU A 71 25.58 16.24 -8.03
C LEU A 71 25.86 14.84 -8.61
N ILE A 72 26.60 14.74 -9.72
CA ILE A 72 26.97 13.44 -10.30
C ILE A 72 27.96 12.73 -9.37
N LYS A 73 29.01 13.43 -8.93
CA LYS A 73 29.98 12.89 -7.96
C LYS A 73 29.35 12.44 -6.63
N GLN A 74 28.26 13.08 -6.21
CA GLN A 74 27.49 12.66 -5.03
C GLN A 74 26.69 11.37 -5.29
N ILE A 75 26.21 11.15 -6.51
CA ILE A 75 25.57 9.89 -6.94
C ILE A 75 26.63 8.78 -7.06
N ASP A 76 27.75 9.03 -7.74
CA ASP A 76 28.85 8.07 -7.92
C ASP A 76 29.40 7.56 -6.58
N GLN A 77 29.56 8.46 -5.59
CA GLN A 77 29.97 8.13 -4.24
C GLN A 77 28.90 7.35 -3.47
N TRP A 78 27.61 7.69 -3.65
CA TRP A 78 26.50 6.97 -3.03
C TRP A 78 26.35 5.56 -3.60
N GLU A 79 26.50 5.37 -4.91
CA GLU A 79 26.52 4.06 -5.56
C GLU A 79 27.69 3.21 -5.03
N SER A 80 28.91 3.75 -5.02
CA SER A 80 30.10 3.08 -4.51
C SER A 80 29.93 2.62 -3.06
N ASN A 81 29.48 3.52 -2.18
CA ASN A 81 29.23 3.20 -0.77
C ASN A 81 28.11 2.17 -0.59
N SER A 82 27.09 2.20 -1.45
CA SER A 82 25.98 1.24 -1.40
C SER A 82 26.47 -0.16 -1.74
N ILE A 83 27.22 -0.31 -2.85
CA ILE A 83 27.74 -1.60 -3.34
C ILE A 83 28.61 -2.30 -2.29
N GLU A 84 29.48 -1.56 -1.58
CA GLU A 84 30.35 -2.13 -0.55
C GLU A 84 29.53 -2.81 0.57
N ILE A 85 28.47 -2.17 1.05
CA ILE A 85 27.60 -2.69 2.11
C ILE A 85 26.89 -3.99 1.67
N ILE A 86 26.52 -4.11 0.39
CA ILE A 86 25.95 -5.36 -0.17
C ILE A 86 26.98 -6.48 -0.09
N GLN A 87 28.22 -6.21 -0.53
CA GLN A 87 29.27 -7.21 -0.60
C GLN A 87 29.64 -7.73 0.79
N GLN A 88 29.77 -6.84 1.77
CA GLN A 88 30.02 -7.19 3.18
C GLN A 88 28.89 -8.09 3.74
N LYS A 89 27.62 -7.65 3.67
CA LYS A 89 26.50 -8.47 4.19
C LYS A 89 26.33 -9.80 3.45
N ALA A 90 26.55 -9.82 2.13
CA ALA A 90 26.51 -11.07 1.36
C ALA A 90 27.66 -12.03 1.73
N GLN A 91 28.78 -11.53 2.26
CA GLN A 91 29.86 -12.35 2.80
C GLN A 91 29.51 -12.90 4.19
N GLU A 92 28.93 -12.09 5.07
CA GLU A 92 28.40 -12.53 6.38
C GLU A 92 27.33 -13.62 6.23
N CYS A 93 26.35 -13.40 5.34
CA CYS A 93 25.29 -14.36 5.05
C CYS A 93 25.83 -15.72 4.56
N ARG A 94 26.83 -15.71 3.67
CA ARG A 94 27.50 -16.95 3.22
C ARG A 94 28.20 -17.67 4.36
N LYS A 95 28.91 -16.93 5.23
CA LYS A 95 29.60 -17.50 6.39
C LYS A 95 28.63 -18.24 7.32
N ILE A 96 27.51 -17.62 7.68
CA ILE A 96 26.48 -18.23 8.56
C ILE A 96 25.95 -19.55 7.97
N VAL A 97 25.65 -19.58 6.66
CA VAL A 97 25.23 -20.81 5.98
C VAL A 97 26.34 -21.88 6.03
N THR A 98 27.60 -21.50 5.78
CA THR A 98 28.75 -22.42 5.83
C THR A 98 28.98 -23.00 7.22
N GLU A 99 28.74 -22.24 8.29
CA GLU A 99 28.89 -22.70 9.68
C GLU A 99 27.73 -23.63 10.11
N TYR A 100 26.53 -23.49 9.54
CA TYR A 100 25.38 -24.37 9.80
C TYR A 100 25.47 -25.74 9.11
N LEU A 101 25.90 -25.77 7.83
CA LEU A 101 25.87 -26.97 6.97
C LEU A 101 26.44 -28.26 7.60
N PRO A 102 27.57 -28.26 8.36
CA PRO A 102 28.09 -29.48 8.99
C PRO A 102 27.11 -30.13 9.98
N THR A 103 26.35 -29.33 10.75
CA THR A 103 25.37 -29.87 11.70
C THR A 103 24.14 -30.44 10.99
N PHE A 104 23.71 -29.79 9.90
CA PHE A 104 22.62 -30.26 9.06
C PHE A 104 22.91 -31.60 8.39
N PHE A 105 24.11 -31.76 7.79
CA PHE A 105 24.46 -33.04 7.17
C PHE A 105 24.57 -34.18 8.19
N ASN A 106 25.03 -33.91 9.41
CA ASN A 106 25.03 -34.89 10.50
C ASN A 106 23.58 -35.30 10.92
N ASP A 107 22.65 -34.35 11.00
CA ASP A 107 21.22 -34.62 11.27
C ASP A 107 20.61 -35.53 10.18
N ILE A 108 20.90 -35.27 8.90
CA ILE A 108 20.44 -36.08 7.75
C ILE A 108 21.11 -37.46 7.74
N GLU A 109 22.43 -37.55 7.95
CA GLU A 109 23.16 -38.82 7.99
C GLU A 109 22.64 -39.74 9.11
N LYS A 110 22.26 -39.17 10.26
CA LYS A 110 21.62 -39.92 11.34
C LYS A 110 20.27 -40.50 10.89
N LYS A 111 19.38 -39.69 10.32
CA LYS A 111 18.07 -40.16 9.79
C LYS A 111 18.24 -41.27 8.76
N PHE A 112 19.21 -41.14 7.86
CA PHE A 112 19.53 -42.15 6.86
C PHE A 112 20.02 -43.47 7.48
N ASN A 113 20.85 -43.41 8.53
CA ASN A 113 21.30 -44.59 9.27
C ASN A 113 20.17 -45.26 10.06
N ASP A 114 19.26 -44.49 10.67
CA ASP A 114 18.08 -45.03 11.36
C ASP A 114 17.11 -45.72 10.38
N LEU A 115 16.92 -45.17 9.17
CA LEU A 115 16.15 -45.82 8.09
C LEU A 115 16.82 -47.13 7.62
N ASN A 116 18.15 -47.12 7.47
CA ASN A 116 18.94 -48.30 7.09
C ASN A 116 18.80 -49.45 8.13
N GLN A 117 18.65 -49.13 9.41
CA GLN A 117 18.33 -50.12 10.45
C GLN A 117 16.89 -50.65 10.31
N GLN A 118 15.89 -49.80 10.08
CA GLN A 118 14.49 -50.22 9.87
C GLN A 118 14.36 -51.17 8.66
N ILE A 119 15.03 -50.86 7.54
CA ILE A 119 15.07 -51.71 6.35
C ILE A 119 15.65 -53.10 6.68
N LYS A 120 16.73 -53.17 7.47
CA LYS A 120 17.34 -54.43 7.91
C LYS A 120 16.43 -55.23 8.84
N GLN A 121 15.70 -54.58 9.74
CA GLN A 121 14.76 -55.25 10.64
C GLN A 121 13.59 -55.86 9.85
N ILE A 122 12.98 -55.10 8.94
CA ILE A 122 11.88 -55.58 8.07
C ILE A 122 12.32 -56.78 7.21
N HIS A 123 13.59 -56.79 6.75
CA HIS A 123 14.17 -57.96 6.06
C HIS A 123 14.45 -59.17 6.95
N GLN A 124 14.62 -59.00 8.27
CA GLN A 124 14.80 -60.11 9.22
C GLN A 124 13.47 -60.69 9.68
N GLU A 125 12.45 -59.84 9.85
CA GLU A 125 11.09 -60.23 10.25
C GLU A 125 10.31 -60.89 9.09
N ASN A 126 10.69 -60.59 7.83
CA ASN A 126 10.19 -61.23 6.61
C ASN A 126 8.69 -61.02 6.30
N GLU A 127 7.95 -60.29 7.15
CA GLU A 127 6.54 -59.91 6.98
C GLU A 127 6.37 -58.53 6.30
N PHE A 128 7.06 -58.32 5.17
CA PHE A 128 6.92 -57.07 4.40
C PHE A 128 5.69 -57.09 3.48
N ASN A 129 5.02 -55.93 3.39
CA ASN A 129 3.84 -55.71 2.57
C ASN A 129 3.93 -54.33 1.86
N GLU A 130 2.94 -54.01 1.04
CA GLU A 130 2.92 -52.78 0.23
C GLU A 130 2.95 -51.51 1.09
N ILE A 131 2.28 -51.50 2.25
CA ILE A 131 2.24 -50.38 3.20
C ILE A 131 3.64 -50.15 3.80
N ASN A 132 4.35 -51.21 4.18
CA ASN A 132 5.72 -51.11 4.72
C ASN A 132 6.68 -50.54 3.66
N LEU A 133 6.52 -50.92 2.39
CA LEU A 133 7.32 -50.40 1.28
C LEU A 133 6.97 -48.93 0.93
N GLU A 134 5.70 -48.55 1.03
CA GLU A 134 5.24 -47.17 0.81
C GLU A 134 5.71 -46.23 1.93
N TYR A 135 5.65 -46.67 3.19
CA TYR A 135 6.18 -45.94 4.34
C TYR A 135 7.68 -45.62 4.19
N LEU A 136 8.50 -46.61 3.83
CA LEU A 136 9.94 -46.43 3.60
C LEU A 136 10.22 -45.49 2.41
N ARG A 137 9.40 -45.53 1.35
CA ARG A 137 9.48 -44.59 0.21
C ARG A 137 9.13 -43.17 0.63
N ASN A 138 8.09 -42.97 1.43
CA ASN A 138 7.69 -41.65 1.90
C ASN A 138 8.76 -41.03 2.80
N GLN A 139 9.39 -41.81 3.69
CA GLN A 139 10.55 -41.36 4.48
C GLN A 139 11.75 -40.95 3.60
N LEU A 140 12.03 -41.67 2.50
CA LEU A 140 13.07 -41.27 1.53
C LEU A 140 12.71 -39.97 0.78
N ILE A 141 11.44 -39.79 0.41
CA ILE A 141 10.93 -38.58 -0.25
C ILE A 141 11.03 -37.38 0.71
N GLU A 142 10.61 -37.52 1.97
CA GLU A 142 10.71 -36.48 3.01
C GLU A 142 12.15 -36.05 3.24
N MET A 143 13.09 -37.01 3.44
CA MET A 143 14.52 -36.68 3.58
C MET A 143 15.10 -36.02 2.33
N THR A 144 14.65 -36.41 1.14
CA THR A 144 15.09 -35.80 -0.13
C THR A 144 14.55 -34.38 -0.28
N GLN A 145 13.32 -34.10 0.18
CA GLN A 145 12.78 -32.75 0.23
C GLN A 145 13.53 -31.87 1.24
N GLU A 146 13.81 -32.40 2.43
CA GLU A 146 14.58 -31.71 3.49
C GLU A 146 16.01 -31.40 3.05
N LEU A 147 16.69 -32.34 2.38
CA LEU A 147 18.05 -32.16 1.83
C LEU A 147 18.12 -31.04 0.78
N ASN A 148 17.06 -30.86 -0.02
CA ASN A 148 16.99 -29.80 -1.03
C ASN A 148 16.44 -28.46 -0.47
N ASN A 149 15.68 -28.48 0.63
CA ASN A 149 15.10 -27.30 1.29
C ASN A 149 15.26 -27.40 2.82
N PRO A 150 16.43 -27.04 3.38
CA PRO A 150 16.70 -27.16 4.82
C PRO A 150 15.84 -26.19 5.64
N SER A 151 14.87 -26.74 6.38
CA SER A 151 13.81 -26.00 7.10
C SER A 151 14.28 -24.97 8.14
N LYS A 152 15.55 -25.05 8.60
CA LYS A 152 16.16 -24.09 9.55
C LYS A 152 16.86 -22.90 8.88
N ILE A 153 17.02 -22.89 7.56
CA ILE A 153 17.53 -21.73 6.79
C ILE A 153 16.41 -21.18 5.90
N SER A 154 16.12 -19.90 6.05
CA SER A 154 15.25 -19.17 5.11
C SER A 154 15.97 -17.94 4.57
N ILE A 155 16.25 -17.94 3.26
CA ILE A 155 16.69 -16.74 2.55
C ILE A 155 15.46 -15.85 2.38
N LYS A 156 15.54 -14.59 2.83
CA LYS A 156 14.45 -13.62 2.69
C LYS A 156 14.95 -12.40 1.94
N GLU A 157 14.20 -12.01 0.92
CA GLU A 157 14.44 -10.77 0.19
C GLU A 157 13.79 -9.61 0.96
N ASP A 158 14.48 -9.14 2.01
CA ASP A 158 14.02 -8.00 2.79
C ASP A 158 14.29 -6.70 2.01
N LEU A 159 13.37 -6.39 1.10
CA LEU A 159 13.43 -5.31 0.11
C LEU A 159 13.41 -3.88 0.74
N GLN A 160 14.47 -3.56 1.47
CA GLN A 160 15.19 -2.29 1.36
C GLN A 160 16.06 -2.31 0.07
N PRO A 161 16.45 -1.18 -0.51
CA PRO A 161 16.86 -1.12 -1.93
C PRO A 161 18.10 -1.91 -2.38
N PHE A 162 18.87 -2.56 -1.48
CA PHE A 162 20.17 -3.15 -1.85
C PHE A 162 20.62 -4.41 -1.08
N ILE A 163 19.86 -4.96 -0.13
CA ILE A 163 20.38 -6.00 0.79
C ILE A 163 19.42 -7.18 0.89
N ASN A 164 19.88 -8.38 0.51
CA ASN A 164 19.23 -9.64 0.87
C ASN A 164 19.71 -10.06 2.26
N GLU A 165 18.80 -10.41 3.16
CA GLU A 165 19.13 -10.78 4.55
C GLU A 165 18.80 -12.25 4.82
N ILE A 166 19.83 -13.09 4.95
CA ILE A 166 19.65 -14.51 5.29
C ILE A 166 19.45 -14.63 6.80
N SER A 167 18.20 -14.69 7.24
CA SER A 167 17.86 -14.95 8.64
C SER A 167 18.01 -16.43 8.99
N VAL A 168 18.94 -16.75 9.90
CA VAL A 168 19.00 -18.06 10.58
C VAL A 168 18.43 -17.92 11.99
N THR A 169 17.51 -18.81 12.34
CA THR A 169 16.80 -18.81 13.63
C THR A 169 17.39 -19.86 14.56
N GLU A 170 18.21 -19.43 15.53
CA GLU A 170 18.67 -20.28 16.63
C GLU A 170 17.60 -20.42 17.73
N ASP A 171 16.73 -21.42 17.62
CA ASP A 171 15.87 -21.84 18.73
C ASP A 171 16.66 -22.72 19.72
N LEU A 172 17.60 -22.11 20.45
CA LEU A 172 18.32 -22.75 21.54
C LEU A 172 17.63 -22.47 22.89
N GLN A 173 17.20 -23.54 23.56
CA GLN A 173 16.58 -23.45 24.88
C GLN A 173 17.60 -23.05 25.96
N SER A 174 17.05 -22.45 27.02
CA SER A 174 17.66 -22.18 28.34
C SER A 174 18.59 -20.95 28.48
N PHE A 175 18.11 -20.00 29.28
CA PHE A 175 18.86 -19.58 30.47
C PHE A 175 17.95 -19.66 31.69
N THR A 176 18.50 -20.00 32.85
CA THR A 176 17.75 -20.71 33.90
C THR A 176 17.82 -20.07 35.28
N ASN A 177 16.87 -20.43 36.14
CA ASN A 177 16.88 -20.37 37.61
C ASN A 177 16.67 -19.02 38.33
N LYS A 178 15.58 -18.96 39.11
CA LYS A 178 15.67 -18.94 40.59
C LYS A 178 14.33 -19.34 41.26
N ILE A 179 14.35 -20.42 42.06
CA ILE A 179 13.82 -20.57 43.44
C ILE A 179 12.37 -20.07 43.71
N SER A 180 11.40 -20.79 44.30
CA SER A 180 11.15 -22.18 44.81
C SER A 180 9.62 -22.29 45.15
N VAL A 181 8.95 -23.26 45.81
CA VAL A 181 9.20 -24.47 46.64
C VAL A 181 8.08 -25.52 46.34
N LYS A 182 8.15 -26.76 46.86
CA LYS A 182 7.03 -27.75 46.89
C LYS A 182 6.08 -27.57 48.09
N LYS A 183 4.78 -27.85 47.91
CA LYS A 183 4.02 -28.79 48.77
C LYS A 183 2.63 -29.20 48.23
N ASP A 184 2.32 -30.48 48.47
CA ASP A 184 1.04 -31.20 48.57
C ASP A 184 -0.26 -30.49 48.09
N LEU A 185 -0.85 -31.01 47.00
CA LEU A 185 -2.18 -30.61 46.48
C LEU A 185 -3.24 -31.74 46.60
N GLN A 186 -2.91 -32.84 47.28
CA GLN A 186 -3.77 -34.01 47.44
C GLN A 186 -5.01 -33.74 48.34
N SER A 187 -4.99 -32.70 49.18
CA SER A 187 -6.12 -32.33 50.05
C SER A 187 -7.25 -31.59 49.33
N PHE A 188 -6.99 -31.01 48.15
CA PHE A 188 -7.98 -30.19 47.43
C PHE A 188 -9.00 -31.02 46.63
N ILE A 189 -8.71 -32.30 46.40
CA ILE A 189 -9.55 -33.19 45.59
C ILE A 189 -10.87 -33.56 46.30
N ASN A 190 -10.93 -33.48 47.64
CA ASN A 190 -12.09 -33.96 48.41
C ASN A 190 -13.21 -32.92 48.61
N GLU A 191 -12.98 -31.64 48.36
CA GLU A 191 -14.01 -30.59 48.56
C GLU A 191 -14.82 -30.23 47.30
N ILE A 192 -14.45 -30.76 46.12
CA ILE A 192 -15.20 -30.53 44.86
C ILE A 192 -15.99 -31.78 44.46
N SER A 193 -16.72 -32.35 45.43
CA SER A 193 -17.84 -33.25 45.21
C SER A 193 -19.04 -32.70 45.98
N ILE A 194 -20.25 -32.75 45.39
CA ILE A 194 -21.41 -31.88 45.73
C ILE A 194 -21.06 -30.41 45.35
N ILE A 195 -21.64 -29.78 44.34
CA ILE A 195 -23.04 -29.76 43.90
C ILE A 195 -23.15 -30.00 42.38
N SER A 196 -23.91 -31.02 41.98
CA SER A 196 -24.58 -31.03 40.68
C SER A 196 -25.99 -30.45 40.81
N SER A 197 -26.61 -30.11 39.68
CA SER A 197 -27.96 -29.52 39.56
C SER A 197 -28.14 -28.04 39.96
N LYS A 198 -28.17 -27.17 38.94
CA LYS A 198 -29.42 -26.53 38.51
C LYS A 198 -29.31 -26.01 37.08
N LYS A 199 -30.36 -26.21 36.28
CA LYS A 199 -30.46 -25.63 34.93
C LYS A 199 -30.58 -24.11 35.05
N SER A 200 -29.70 -23.37 34.40
CA SER A 200 -30.00 -21.99 33.98
C SER A 200 -29.64 -21.81 32.51
N LYS A 201 -30.57 -21.27 31.72
CA LYS A 201 -30.29 -20.81 30.37
C LYS A 201 -29.63 -19.43 30.47
N ILE A 202 -28.31 -19.37 30.54
CA ILE A 202 -27.60 -18.10 30.36
C ILE A 202 -27.51 -17.81 28.87
N ASN A 203 -28.12 -16.71 28.44
CA ASN A 203 -28.26 -16.36 27.03
C ASN A 203 -26.95 -15.84 26.42
N LYS A 204 -26.89 -15.89 25.08
CA LYS A 204 -25.83 -15.38 24.18
C LYS A 204 -24.99 -14.21 24.76
N TRP A 205 -23.69 -14.45 24.97
CA TRP A 205 -22.70 -13.40 25.20
C TRP A 205 -22.13 -12.87 23.87
N LYS A 206 -21.47 -11.70 23.91
CA LYS A 206 -21.02 -10.99 22.69
C LYS A 206 -19.70 -11.52 22.14
N GLN A 207 -19.59 -11.37 20.82
CA GLN A 207 -18.68 -12.10 19.92
C GLN A 207 -17.21 -11.62 19.92
N ASN A 208 -16.84 -10.74 20.85
CA ASN A 208 -15.61 -9.93 20.83
C ASN A 208 -14.66 -10.22 22.00
N ALA A 209 -14.55 -11.49 22.37
CA ALA A 209 -13.60 -11.97 23.38
C ALA A 209 -12.17 -12.01 22.80
N ILE A 210 -11.16 -11.63 23.59
CA ILE A 210 -9.74 -11.84 23.26
C ILE A 210 -9.04 -12.63 24.36
N THR A 211 -8.24 -13.62 24.00
CA THR A 211 -7.36 -14.31 24.94
C THR A 211 -6.22 -13.38 25.34
N VAL A 212 -5.99 -13.21 26.65
CA VAL A 212 -4.98 -12.29 27.21
C VAL A 212 -3.84 -13.00 27.95
N ALA A 213 -4.01 -14.27 28.30
CA ALA A 213 -2.95 -15.16 28.80
C ALA A 213 -3.34 -16.63 28.56
N GLY A 214 -2.36 -17.49 28.28
CA GLY A 214 -2.58 -18.93 28.08
C GLY A 214 -3.37 -19.30 26.81
N GLY A 215 -3.76 -20.58 26.73
CA GLY A 215 -4.46 -21.20 25.60
C GLY A 215 -3.67 -22.35 24.99
N ASN A 216 -4.10 -23.59 25.28
CA ASN A 216 -3.75 -24.85 24.61
C ASN A 216 -4.57 -26.02 25.23
N GLY A 217 -5.89 -25.84 25.35
CA GLY A 217 -6.83 -26.89 25.79
C GLY A 217 -7.73 -27.34 24.64
N GLU A 218 -8.58 -28.36 24.87
CA GLU A 218 -9.35 -29.11 23.84
C GLU A 218 -10.40 -28.31 23.01
N GLY A 219 -10.41 -26.97 23.08
CA GLY A 219 -11.41 -26.10 22.46
C GLY A 219 -10.87 -24.79 21.87
N GLU A 220 -10.39 -24.84 20.61
CA GLU A 220 -9.79 -23.67 19.93
C GLU A 220 -10.80 -22.60 19.45
N LYS A 221 -12.11 -22.87 19.47
CA LYS A 221 -13.10 -21.99 18.83
C LYS A 221 -13.36 -20.73 19.66
N LEU A 222 -13.43 -19.57 18.98
CA LEU A 222 -13.90 -18.33 19.60
C LEU A 222 -15.35 -18.50 20.10
N ASN A 223 -15.63 -17.92 21.27
CA ASN A 223 -16.93 -17.91 21.97
C ASN A 223 -17.31 -19.21 22.71
N GLN A 224 -16.34 -20.00 23.17
CA GLN A 224 -16.55 -21.10 24.12
C GLN A 224 -15.68 -20.92 25.37
N CYS A 225 -16.24 -21.14 26.56
CA CYS A 225 -15.49 -21.27 27.81
C CYS A 225 -15.83 -22.61 28.46
N SER A 226 -14.83 -23.35 28.93
CA SER A 226 -14.96 -24.69 29.50
C SER A 226 -14.43 -24.69 30.93
N SER A 227 -15.32 -24.96 31.88
CA SER A 227 -15.11 -24.80 33.32
C SER A 227 -14.46 -23.45 33.69
N PRO A 228 -15.12 -22.30 33.44
CA PRO A 228 -14.63 -21.01 33.91
C PRO A 228 -14.77 -20.91 35.44
N GLN A 229 -13.66 -20.61 36.16
CA GLN A 229 -13.61 -20.67 37.63
C GLN A 229 -13.33 -19.32 38.31
N GLY A 230 -13.02 -18.27 37.55
CA GLY A 230 -12.83 -16.92 38.08
C GLY A 230 -13.36 -15.86 37.13
N ILE A 231 -13.99 -14.82 37.67
CA ILE A 231 -14.42 -13.64 36.92
C ILE A 231 -13.98 -12.37 37.65
N PHE A 232 -13.40 -11.44 36.91
CA PHE A 232 -12.93 -10.14 37.39
C PHE A 232 -13.44 -9.04 36.46
N ILE A 233 -13.68 -7.84 37.00
CA ILE A 233 -14.10 -6.67 36.21
C ILE A 233 -13.19 -5.50 36.60
N ASP A 234 -12.53 -4.89 35.61
CA ASP A 234 -11.64 -3.76 35.86
C ASP A 234 -12.41 -2.43 36.04
N TYR A 235 -11.69 -1.40 36.49
CA TYR A 235 -12.22 -0.04 36.66
C TYR A 235 -12.71 0.62 35.34
N ARG A 236 -12.44 0.01 34.18
CA ARG A 236 -12.90 0.43 32.85
C ARG A 236 -14.10 -0.41 32.35
N LYS A 237 -14.63 -1.31 33.18
CA LYS A 237 -15.74 -2.23 32.90
C LYS A 237 -15.43 -3.26 31.80
N ASN A 238 -14.16 -3.64 31.65
CA ASN A 238 -13.77 -4.84 30.91
C ASN A 238 -13.97 -6.07 31.80
N ILE A 239 -14.51 -7.15 31.25
CA ILE A 239 -14.75 -8.41 31.97
C ILE A 239 -13.66 -9.40 31.61
N PHE A 240 -12.98 -9.96 32.61
CA PHE A 240 -11.95 -10.99 32.49
C PHE A 240 -12.46 -12.30 33.09
N ILE A 241 -12.28 -13.42 32.38
CA ILE A 241 -12.69 -14.75 32.85
C ILE A 241 -11.50 -15.72 32.76
N ALA A 242 -11.22 -16.42 33.85
CA ALA A 242 -10.28 -17.54 33.88
C ALA A 242 -11.01 -18.81 33.42
N ASP A 243 -10.62 -19.30 32.25
CA ASP A 243 -11.28 -20.32 31.42
C ASP A 243 -10.46 -21.62 31.50
N ASN A 244 -10.72 -22.41 32.55
CA ASN A 244 -9.71 -23.30 33.15
C ASN A 244 -9.35 -24.51 32.26
N GLN A 245 -10.33 -25.19 31.68
CA GLN A 245 -10.07 -26.35 30.80
C GLN A 245 -9.56 -25.93 29.41
N ASN A 246 -9.78 -24.68 29.01
CA ASN A 246 -9.13 -24.09 27.82
C ASN A 246 -7.74 -23.51 28.13
N HIS A 247 -7.29 -23.64 29.38
CA HIS A 247 -6.00 -23.19 29.92
C HIS A 247 -5.68 -21.71 29.64
N ARG A 248 -6.70 -20.84 29.68
CA ARG A 248 -6.59 -19.44 29.25
C ARG A 248 -7.32 -18.43 30.15
N ILE A 249 -6.99 -17.16 29.98
CA ILE A 249 -7.74 -16.02 30.50
C ILE A 249 -8.25 -15.20 29.31
N VAL A 250 -9.56 -14.89 29.32
CA VAL A 250 -10.25 -14.22 28.20
C VAL A 250 -10.84 -12.90 28.67
N ALA A 251 -10.70 -11.84 27.86
CA ALA A 251 -11.16 -10.49 28.17
C ALA A 251 -12.20 -9.98 27.16
N TRP A 252 -13.24 -9.29 27.66
CA TRP A 252 -14.27 -8.61 26.87
C TRP A 252 -14.27 -7.12 27.15
N LYS A 253 -14.17 -6.31 26.07
CA LYS A 253 -14.33 -4.85 26.10
C LYS A 253 -15.79 -4.49 25.83
N CYS A 254 -16.40 -3.72 26.73
CA CYS A 254 -17.84 -3.43 26.68
C CYS A 254 -18.16 -2.24 25.75
N ASN A 255 -19.10 -2.42 24.83
CA ASN A 255 -19.79 -1.38 24.03
C ASN A 255 -19.02 -0.58 22.94
N ALA A 256 -17.93 -1.11 22.37
CA ALA A 256 -17.37 -0.54 21.13
C ALA A 256 -18.35 -0.72 19.93
N LYS A 257 -18.43 0.29 19.03
CA LYS A 257 -19.13 0.19 17.74
C LYS A 257 -18.12 0.22 16.57
N GLN A 258 -18.51 -0.40 15.46
CA GLN A 258 -17.71 -0.44 14.23
C GLN A 258 -17.37 0.96 13.69
N GLY A 259 -16.15 1.12 13.18
CA GLY A 259 -15.66 2.34 12.50
C GLY A 259 -15.04 3.39 13.44
N GLN A 260 -15.24 3.27 14.75
CA GLN A 260 -14.80 4.27 15.73
C GLN A 260 -13.30 4.22 16.06
N GLU A 261 -12.63 3.09 15.82
CA GLU A 261 -11.18 2.93 16.08
C GLU A 261 -10.37 3.02 14.77
N LEU A 262 -9.11 3.46 14.87
CA LEU A 262 -8.23 3.84 13.75
C LEU A 262 -8.13 2.79 12.63
N ASN A 263 -8.17 1.50 12.96
CA ASN A 263 -8.01 0.38 12.03
C ASN A 263 -9.35 -0.21 11.53
N GLN A 264 -10.51 0.38 11.83
CA GLN A 264 -11.83 -0.20 11.49
C GLN A 264 -12.46 0.50 10.28
N LEU A 265 -12.56 -0.19 9.15
CA LEU A 265 -13.22 0.29 7.93
C LEU A 265 -14.74 0.07 7.96
N ASN A 266 -15.46 0.84 7.15
CA ASN A 266 -16.91 0.82 7.01
C ASN A 266 -17.31 1.01 5.53
N SER A 267 -17.51 -0.14 4.86
CA SER A 267 -17.76 -0.24 3.41
C SER A 267 -16.64 0.35 2.52
N PRO A 268 -15.41 -0.20 2.54
CA PRO A 268 -14.38 0.20 1.60
C PRO A 268 -14.79 -0.08 0.16
N ARG A 269 -14.41 0.80 -0.77
CA ARG A 269 -14.81 0.74 -2.19
C ARG A 269 -13.61 0.69 -3.12
N GLY A 270 -13.00 1.83 -3.39
CA GLY A 270 -11.76 1.96 -4.13
C GLY A 270 -10.53 1.69 -3.27
N ILE A 271 -9.50 1.17 -3.93
CA ILE A 271 -8.21 0.79 -3.37
C ILE A 271 -7.13 1.04 -4.40
N PHE A 272 -6.01 1.62 -3.95
CA PHE A 272 -4.83 1.87 -4.75
C PHE A 272 -3.59 1.48 -3.96
N THR A 273 -2.62 0.85 -4.62
CA THR A 273 -1.32 0.47 -4.06
C THR A 273 -0.21 1.20 -4.78
N ASP A 274 0.74 1.77 -4.04
CA ASP A 274 1.88 2.50 -4.62
C ASP A 274 3.17 1.68 -4.64
N ASN A 275 4.15 2.17 -5.42
CA ASN A 275 5.48 1.58 -5.52
C ASN A 275 6.33 1.70 -4.22
N LYS A 276 5.79 2.32 -3.16
CA LYS A 276 6.44 2.53 -1.86
C LYS A 276 5.85 1.63 -0.77
N LYS A 277 5.02 0.64 -1.15
CA LYS A 277 4.39 -0.35 -0.27
C LYS A 277 3.34 0.27 0.66
N HIS A 278 2.60 1.26 0.19
CA HIS A 278 1.45 1.85 0.87
C HIS A 278 0.13 1.39 0.20
N ILE A 279 -0.83 0.95 1.01
CA ILE A 279 -2.22 0.68 0.60
C ILE A 279 -3.07 1.89 0.95
N PHE A 280 -3.71 2.49 -0.05
CA PHE A 280 -4.69 3.55 0.10
C PHE A 280 -6.08 2.97 -0.14
N THR A 281 -7.06 3.27 0.71
CA THR A 281 -8.45 2.87 0.45
C THR A 281 -9.44 3.91 0.95
N THR A 282 -10.55 4.03 0.20
CA THR A 282 -11.72 4.80 0.62
C THR A 282 -12.44 4.10 1.77
N ASP A 283 -12.84 4.86 2.78
CA ASP A 283 -13.66 4.36 3.88
C ASP A 283 -15.03 5.05 3.80
N TYR A 284 -15.86 4.56 2.88
CA TYR A 284 -16.99 5.28 2.28
C TYR A 284 -17.96 5.87 3.32
N TRP A 285 -18.42 5.07 4.30
CA TRP A 285 -19.38 5.51 5.31
C TRP A 285 -18.74 6.26 6.49
N ASN A 286 -17.41 6.17 6.67
CA ASN A 286 -16.69 7.00 7.64
C ASN A 286 -16.14 8.30 7.01
N HIS A 287 -16.39 8.51 5.70
CA HIS A 287 -16.07 9.70 4.93
C HIS A 287 -14.61 10.16 5.07
N ARG A 288 -13.70 9.20 4.87
CA ARG A 288 -12.26 9.38 5.01
C ARG A 288 -11.49 8.49 4.05
N ILE A 289 -10.20 8.78 3.89
CA ILE A 289 -9.22 7.90 3.24
C ILE A 289 -8.31 7.31 4.31
N PHE A 290 -8.11 6.00 4.25
CA PHE A 290 -7.23 5.24 5.13
C PHE A 290 -5.97 4.81 4.36
N GLU A 291 -4.81 5.03 4.96
CA GLU A 291 -3.51 4.57 4.48
C GLU A 291 -2.96 3.48 5.40
N ARG A 292 -2.36 2.43 4.84
CA ARG A 292 -1.59 1.45 5.61
C ARG A 292 -0.38 0.95 4.82
N LYS A 293 0.83 1.15 5.36
CA LYS A 293 2.04 0.51 4.85
C LYS A 293 1.97 -1.00 5.08
N TYR A 294 2.46 -1.83 4.15
CA TYR A 294 2.16 -3.28 4.13
C TYR A 294 2.47 -3.97 5.47
N ASN A 295 3.66 -3.72 6.02
CA ASN A 295 4.15 -4.33 7.27
C ASN A 295 3.67 -3.61 8.54
N ALA A 296 2.89 -2.52 8.42
CA ALA A 296 2.45 -1.75 9.59
C ALA A 296 1.29 -2.43 10.34
N LYS A 297 1.43 -2.52 11.68
CA LYS A 297 0.39 -3.07 12.59
C LYS A 297 -0.82 -2.13 12.77
N ARG A 298 -0.74 -0.89 12.26
CA ARG A 298 -1.82 0.11 12.23
C ARG A 298 -1.71 0.93 10.94
N GLY A 299 -2.83 1.44 10.45
CA GLY A 299 -2.84 2.48 9.42
C GLY A 299 -3.13 3.86 10.01
N GLN A 300 -3.34 4.85 9.15
CA GLN A 300 -3.66 6.23 9.53
C GLN A 300 -4.71 6.85 8.61
N ILE A 301 -5.30 7.96 9.06
CA ILE A 301 -6.26 8.75 8.28
C ILE A 301 -5.49 9.89 7.61
N ILE A 302 -5.50 9.94 6.29
CA ILE A 302 -4.74 10.94 5.50
C ILE A 302 -5.61 12.07 4.94
N ALA A 303 -6.89 11.78 4.73
CA ALA A 303 -7.87 12.72 4.17
C ALA A 303 -9.28 12.44 4.70
N GLY A 304 -10.13 13.48 4.71
CA GLY A 304 -11.45 13.44 5.32
C GLY A 304 -11.39 13.29 6.85
N GLY A 305 -12.29 12.49 7.43
CA GLY A 305 -12.32 12.21 8.88
C GLY A 305 -12.89 13.32 9.76
N ASN A 306 -12.93 14.57 9.28
CA ASN A 306 -13.54 15.74 9.92
C ASN A 306 -15.10 15.73 9.86
N GLY A 307 -15.71 14.56 9.95
CA GLY A 307 -17.14 14.33 9.73
C GLY A 307 -17.58 14.43 8.26
N GLN A 308 -18.84 14.06 8.01
CA GLN A 308 -19.49 14.23 6.71
C GLN A 308 -19.63 15.72 6.38
N GLY A 309 -19.32 16.12 5.15
CA GLY A 309 -19.62 17.47 4.69
C GLY A 309 -18.96 17.84 3.37
N ASN A 310 -19.20 19.08 2.94
CA ASN A 310 -18.76 19.63 1.66
C ASN A 310 -17.64 20.67 1.76
N ARG A 311 -17.11 20.93 2.97
CA ARG A 311 -15.93 21.79 3.16
C ARG A 311 -14.71 21.19 2.46
N ILE A 312 -13.68 22.00 2.25
CA ILE A 312 -12.46 21.58 1.54
C ILE A 312 -11.70 20.45 2.29
N ASN A 313 -11.80 20.46 3.63
CA ASN A 313 -11.21 19.46 4.52
C ASN A 313 -12.21 18.37 4.98
N GLN A 314 -13.33 18.20 4.28
CA GLN A 314 -14.35 17.17 4.53
C GLN A 314 -14.62 16.37 3.26
N LEU A 315 -15.14 15.15 3.43
CA LEU A 315 -15.60 14.28 2.34
C LEU A 315 -17.05 13.86 2.59
N ASN A 316 -17.69 13.33 1.56
CA ASN A 316 -19.05 12.80 1.59
C ASN A 316 -19.14 11.58 0.67
N GLY A 317 -18.98 10.39 1.24
CA GLY A 317 -19.01 9.13 0.50
C GLY A 317 -17.95 9.01 -0.61
N PRO A 318 -16.64 9.10 -0.29
CA PRO A 318 -15.58 8.93 -1.29
C PRO A 318 -15.64 7.52 -1.88
N THR A 319 -15.66 7.40 -3.21
CA THR A 319 -15.79 6.10 -3.90
C THR A 319 -14.47 5.52 -4.35
N ASP A 320 -13.53 6.36 -4.76
CA ASP A 320 -12.20 5.93 -5.20
C ASP A 320 -11.08 6.91 -4.82
N VAL A 321 -9.84 6.42 -4.84
CA VAL A 321 -8.64 7.16 -4.46
C VAL A 321 -7.42 6.63 -5.22
N ILE A 322 -6.59 7.54 -5.74
CA ILE A 322 -5.29 7.25 -6.37
C ILE A 322 -4.22 8.23 -5.87
N VAL A 323 -2.94 7.96 -6.15
CA VAL A 323 -1.81 8.85 -5.82
C VAL A 323 -1.14 9.33 -7.10
N ASP A 324 -0.97 10.65 -7.22
CA ASP A 324 -0.16 11.26 -8.28
C ASP A 324 1.31 10.90 -8.09
N GLN A 325 1.96 10.36 -9.12
CA GLN A 325 3.35 9.91 -9.02
C GLN A 325 4.37 11.05 -9.15
N GLU A 326 3.98 12.23 -9.65
CA GLU A 326 4.85 13.41 -9.73
C GLU A 326 5.05 14.11 -8.39
N ASP A 327 3.94 14.46 -7.71
CA ASP A 327 3.95 15.28 -6.48
C ASP A 327 3.52 14.52 -5.22
N HIS A 328 3.17 13.23 -5.36
CA HIS A 328 2.68 12.36 -4.29
C HIS A 328 1.40 12.86 -3.60
N SER A 329 0.63 13.73 -4.27
CA SER A 329 -0.68 14.15 -3.80
C SER A 329 -1.74 13.06 -3.98
N ILE A 330 -2.72 13.04 -3.09
CA ILE A 330 -3.78 12.04 -3.09
C ILE A 330 -4.97 12.61 -3.87
N ILE A 331 -5.42 11.92 -4.93
CA ILE A 331 -6.58 12.33 -5.73
C ILE A 331 -7.79 11.49 -5.33
N ILE A 332 -8.91 12.13 -4.98
CA ILE A 332 -10.07 11.51 -4.33
C ILE A 332 -11.35 11.80 -5.10
N ALA A 333 -12.10 10.74 -5.44
CA ALA A 333 -13.46 10.83 -6.00
C ALA A 333 -14.49 11.03 -4.88
N ASP A 334 -14.79 12.28 -4.57
CA ASP A 334 -15.69 12.68 -3.48
C ASP A 334 -17.15 12.72 -3.98
N ARG A 335 -17.66 11.56 -4.40
CA ARG A 335 -18.90 11.41 -5.21
C ARG A 335 -20.13 12.05 -4.57
N GLY A 336 -20.31 11.98 -3.25
CA GLY A 336 -21.45 12.62 -2.56
C GLY A 336 -21.40 14.15 -2.56
N ASN A 337 -20.24 14.75 -2.88
CA ASN A 337 -20.07 16.18 -3.13
C ASN A 337 -19.87 16.49 -4.64
N ARG A 338 -20.03 15.49 -5.52
CA ARG A 338 -19.93 15.56 -6.99
C ARG A 338 -18.67 16.29 -7.50
N ARG A 339 -17.52 15.95 -6.93
CA ARG A 339 -16.23 16.62 -7.15
C ARG A 339 -15.04 15.68 -7.02
N VAL A 340 -13.92 16.06 -7.63
CA VAL A 340 -12.61 15.43 -7.38
C VAL A 340 -11.68 16.40 -6.68
N ILE A 341 -11.00 15.92 -5.63
CA ILE A 341 -10.10 16.71 -4.77
C ILE A 341 -8.67 16.19 -4.92
N ARG A 342 -7.70 17.09 -5.10
CA ARG A 342 -6.28 16.84 -4.82
C ARG A 342 -6.00 17.23 -3.37
N TRP A 343 -5.51 16.29 -2.58
CA TRP A 343 -5.26 16.44 -1.16
C TRP A 343 -3.77 16.37 -0.89
N MET A 344 -3.17 17.53 -0.58
CA MET A 344 -1.81 17.64 -0.05
C MET A 344 -1.89 18.01 1.43
N ASN A 345 -0.81 17.77 2.20
CA ASN A 345 -0.77 17.84 3.67
C ASN A 345 -1.48 19.05 4.29
N GLN A 346 -1.26 20.25 3.75
CA GLN A 346 -1.88 21.50 4.22
C GLN A 346 -2.69 22.23 3.15
N ASN A 347 -2.52 21.87 1.87
CA ASN A 347 -3.21 22.49 0.73
C ASN A 347 -4.15 21.47 0.07
N GLN A 348 -5.45 21.64 0.22
CA GLN A 348 -6.45 20.84 -0.49
C GLN A 348 -7.07 21.66 -1.62
N GLN A 349 -7.13 21.11 -2.83
CA GLN A 349 -7.63 21.76 -4.03
C GLN A 349 -8.74 20.93 -4.66
N ILE A 350 -9.88 21.56 -5.00
CA ILE A 350 -10.89 20.92 -5.84
C ILE A 350 -10.41 21.04 -7.29
N LEU A 351 -10.13 19.90 -7.93
CA LEU A 351 -9.72 19.83 -9.33
C LEU A 351 -10.94 20.03 -10.24
N ILE A 352 -11.99 19.24 -10.00
CA ILE A 352 -13.15 19.09 -10.90
C ILE A 352 -14.44 19.13 -10.08
N ARG A 353 -15.51 19.69 -10.65
CA ARG A 353 -16.84 19.87 -10.03
C ARG A 353 -17.95 19.36 -10.95
N ASN A 354 -19.13 19.13 -10.39
CA ASN A 354 -20.35 18.74 -11.09
C ASN A 354 -20.20 17.42 -11.88
N ILE A 355 -19.45 16.48 -11.29
CA ILE A 355 -19.14 15.16 -11.85
C ILE A 355 -19.61 14.08 -10.87
N ASP A 356 -20.34 13.08 -11.35
CA ASP A 356 -20.71 11.90 -10.53
C ASP A 356 -19.60 10.84 -10.59
N CYS A 357 -18.40 11.28 -10.19
CA CYS A 357 -17.16 10.51 -10.26
C CYS A 357 -17.27 9.21 -9.47
N PHE A 358 -17.13 8.06 -10.13
CA PHE A 358 -17.13 6.76 -9.45
C PHE A 358 -15.72 6.22 -9.23
N GLY A 359 -14.95 6.05 -10.32
CA GLY A 359 -13.59 5.54 -10.32
C GLY A 359 -12.59 6.53 -10.93
N LEU A 360 -11.33 6.40 -10.55
CA LEU A 360 -10.21 7.24 -10.99
C LEU A 360 -9.11 6.37 -11.61
N ALA A 361 -8.44 6.91 -12.63
CA ALA A 361 -7.15 6.40 -13.08
C ALA A 361 -6.28 7.58 -13.54
N MET A 362 -4.96 7.42 -13.50
CA MET A 362 -4.02 8.41 -14.05
C MET A 362 -2.94 7.67 -14.84
N ASP A 363 -2.58 8.19 -16.01
CA ASP A 363 -1.51 7.60 -16.82
C ASP A 363 -0.13 8.16 -16.47
N LYS A 364 0.92 7.54 -17.05
CA LYS A 364 2.34 7.91 -16.88
C LYS A 364 2.71 9.31 -17.42
N TYR A 365 1.76 10.07 -17.93
CA TYR A 365 1.92 11.45 -18.42
C TYR A 365 1.05 12.45 -17.64
N GLY A 366 0.47 12.04 -16.50
CA GLY A 366 -0.32 12.92 -15.62
C GLY A 366 -1.72 13.26 -16.13
N PHE A 367 -2.24 12.59 -17.16
CA PHE A 367 -3.65 12.75 -17.53
C PHE A 367 -4.53 12.02 -16.51
N LEU A 368 -5.51 12.72 -15.95
CA LEU A 368 -6.49 12.18 -15.02
C LEU A 368 -7.74 11.70 -15.77
N TYR A 369 -8.11 10.44 -15.61
CA TYR A 369 -9.28 9.81 -16.20
C TYR A 369 -10.34 9.59 -15.10
N ILE A 370 -11.61 9.83 -15.42
CA ILE A 370 -12.72 9.69 -14.47
C ILE A 370 -13.97 9.17 -15.18
N SER A 371 -14.62 8.18 -14.60
CA SER A 371 -15.97 7.73 -14.96
C SER A 371 -17.04 8.61 -14.29
N ASP A 372 -17.97 9.14 -15.08
CA ASP A 372 -19.19 9.76 -14.56
C ASP A 372 -20.35 8.76 -14.69
N ASP A 373 -20.80 8.21 -13.55
CA ASP A 373 -21.80 7.13 -13.54
C ASP A 373 -23.21 7.58 -13.89
N ASN A 374 -23.45 8.90 -13.98
CA ASN A 374 -24.74 9.51 -14.27
C ASN A 374 -24.81 10.03 -15.72
N ARG A 375 -23.68 10.42 -16.31
CA ARG A 375 -23.57 10.84 -17.72
C ARG A 375 -23.30 9.70 -18.69
N ASN A 376 -22.96 8.49 -18.19
CA ASN A 376 -22.62 7.33 -19.01
C ASN A 376 -21.41 7.56 -19.93
N GLU A 377 -20.37 8.19 -19.39
CA GLU A 377 -19.13 8.53 -20.11
C GLU A 377 -17.89 8.40 -19.22
N VAL A 378 -16.73 8.20 -19.86
CA VAL A 378 -15.42 8.38 -19.24
C VAL A 378 -14.75 9.57 -19.90
N ARG A 379 -14.23 10.47 -19.08
CA ARG A 379 -13.55 11.69 -19.49
C ARG A 379 -12.10 11.68 -19.05
N ARG A 380 -11.27 12.46 -19.74
CA ARG A 380 -9.86 12.69 -19.45
C ARG A 380 -9.60 14.19 -19.33
N TRP A 381 -8.89 14.58 -18.28
CA TRP A 381 -8.38 15.94 -18.06
C TRP A 381 -6.86 15.96 -18.14
N LYS A 382 -6.30 16.93 -18.85
CA LYS A 382 -4.87 17.27 -18.80
C LYS A 382 -4.67 18.51 -17.94
N ARG A 383 -3.72 18.49 -17.00
CA ARG A 383 -3.20 19.72 -16.37
C ARG A 383 -2.41 20.50 -17.43
N THR A 384 -2.82 21.70 -17.79
CA THR A 384 -2.03 22.55 -18.70
C THR A 384 -0.91 23.27 -17.94
N GLU A 385 -0.02 23.96 -18.65
CA GLU A 385 1.00 24.84 -18.04
C GLU A 385 0.36 26.08 -17.38
N LEU A 386 -0.87 26.43 -17.77
CA LEU A 386 -1.69 27.44 -17.11
C LEU A 386 -2.46 26.77 -15.95
N TRP A 387 -2.08 27.11 -14.72
CA TRP A 387 -2.61 26.52 -13.47
C TRP A 387 -4.14 26.57 -13.27
N TYR A 388 -4.85 27.31 -14.12
CA TYR A 388 -6.31 27.48 -14.13
C TYR A 388 -7.03 26.78 -15.29
N GLU A 389 -6.31 26.20 -16.27
CA GLU A 389 -6.88 25.52 -17.43
C GLU A 389 -6.61 24.01 -17.43
N TYR A 390 -7.66 23.23 -17.74
CA TYR A 390 -7.60 21.80 -17.99
C TYR A 390 -8.25 21.48 -19.33
N GLU A 391 -7.54 20.76 -20.20
CA GLU A 391 -8.14 20.19 -21.42
C GLU A 391 -9.03 19.01 -21.03
N GLU A 392 -10.35 19.18 -21.07
CA GLU A 392 -11.29 18.06 -20.90
C GLU A 392 -11.74 17.47 -22.24
N ILE A 393 -11.71 16.13 -22.36
CA ILE A 393 -12.32 15.42 -23.48
C ILE A 393 -13.06 14.17 -22.98
N VAL A 394 -14.11 13.77 -23.70
CA VAL A 394 -14.71 12.43 -23.56
C VAL A 394 -13.81 11.43 -24.31
N VAL A 395 -13.49 10.31 -23.66
CA VAL A 395 -12.64 9.25 -24.23
C VAL A 395 -13.37 7.92 -24.41
N ALA A 396 -14.53 7.74 -23.77
CA ALA A 396 -15.43 6.60 -23.99
C ALA A 396 -16.88 6.94 -23.59
N GLY A 397 -17.85 6.28 -24.22
CA GLY A 397 -19.27 6.56 -24.01
C GLY A 397 -19.69 7.92 -24.61
N GLY A 398 -20.53 8.68 -23.90
CA GLY A 398 -20.99 10.01 -24.31
C GLY A 398 -22.12 10.00 -25.35
N ASN A 399 -22.42 8.86 -25.98
CA ASN A 399 -23.52 8.67 -26.94
C ASN A 399 -24.85 8.27 -26.28
N GLY A 400 -25.09 8.72 -25.06
CA GLY A 400 -26.25 8.35 -24.23
C GLY A 400 -26.11 6.99 -23.52
N GLU A 401 -27.12 6.66 -22.71
CA GLU A 401 -27.24 5.37 -22.04
C GLU A 401 -27.61 4.27 -23.06
N GLY A 402 -26.88 3.15 -23.04
CA GLY A 402 -27.22 2.00 -23.88
C GLY A 402 -26.10 0.97 -23.98
N ASN A 403 -26.33 -0.08 -24.77
CA ASN A 403 -25.45 -1.25 -24.89
C ASN A 403 -24.70 -1.33 -26.24
N GLN A 404 -24.80 -0.32 -27.11
CA GLN A 404 -23.99 -0.25 -28.33
C GLN A 404 -22.48 -0.13 -28.00
N LEU A 405 -21.60 -0.37 -28.98
CA LEU A 405 -20.15 -0.32 -28.77
C LEU A 405 -19.60 1.10 -28.54
N ASN A 406 -20.36 2.13 -28.91
CA ASN A 406 -20.09 3.55 -28.64
C ASN A 406 -20.82 4.07 -27.37
N GLN A 407 -21.54 3.22 -26.63
CA GLN A 407 -22.36 3.56 -25.46
C GLN A 407 -21.90 2.84 -24.18
N LEU A 408 -22.33 3.36 -23.04
CA LEU A 408 -22.11 2.80 -21.70
C LEU A 408 -23.42 2.88 -20.89
N HIS A 409 -23.49 2.14 -19.79
CA HIS A 409 -24.56 2.23 -18.80
C HIS A 409 -23.95 2.08 -17.39
N ARG A 410 -23.86 3.23 -16.68
CA ARG A 410 -23.29 3.41 -15.34
C ARG A 410 -21.88 2.83 -15.23
N PRO A 411 -20.89 3.38 -15.97
CA PRO A 411 -19.49 2.97 -15.84
C PRO A 411 -18.99 3.23 -14.41
N THR A 412 -18.31 2.25 -13.81
CA THR A 412 -17.84 2.35 -12.41
C THR A 412 -16.32 2.50 -12.31
N PHE A 413 -15.54 1.45 -12.08
CA PHE A 413 -14.08 1.59 -12.11
C PHE A 413 -13.54 1.59 -13.55
N ILE A 414 -12.35 2.16 -13.68
CA ILE A 414 -11.58 2.24 -14.91
C ILE A 414 -10.13 1.84 -14.63
N PHE A 415 -9.46 1.31 -15.66
CA PHE A 415 -8.01 1.10 -15.69
C PHE A 415 -7.48 1.68 -17.00
N VAL A 416 -6.23 2.16 -17.03
CA VAL A 416 -5.61 2.75 -18.22
C VAL A 416 -4.27 2.07 -18.48
N ASP A 417 -4.11 1.48 -19.66
CA ASP A 417 -2.83 0.86 -20.06
C ASP A 417 -1.81 1.89 -20.60
N GLU A 418 -0.57 1.45 -20.82
CA GLU A 418 0.53 2.31 -21.24
C GLU A 418 0.31 3.01 -22.60
N ASP A 419 -0.56 2.46 -23.45
CA ASP A 419 -1.00 3.03 -24.73
C ASP A 419 -2.13 4.07 -24.58
N GLN A 420 -2.54 4.34 -23.33
CA GLN A 420 -3.71 5.14 -22.96
C GLN A 420 -5.04 4.54 -23.46
N SER A 421 -5.14 3.21 -23.53
CA SER A 421 -6.43 2.53 -23.70
C SER A 421 -7.14 2.44 -22.36
N VAL A 422 -8.42 2.78 -22.33
CA VAL A 422 -9.25 2.77 -21.12
C VAL A 422 -10.09 1.50 -21.06
N TYR A 423 -9.91 0.72 -19.99
CA TYR A 423 -10.74 -0.44 -19.65
C TYR A 423 -11.80 0.02 -18.66
N ILE A 424 -13.05 -0.36 -18.88
CA ILE A 424 -14.21 0.25 -18.20
C ILE A 424 -15.15 -0.85 -17.73
N SER A 425 -15.42 -0.88 -16.43
CA SER A 425 -16.52 -1.68 -15.87
C SER A 425 -17.86 -1.07 -16.23
N ASP A 426 -18.42 -1.49 -17.36
CA ASP A 426 -19.72 -1.06 -17.87
C ASP A 426 -20.85 -1.81 -17.12
N SER A 427 -21.05 -1.38 -15.87
CA SER A 427 -21.71 -2.19 -14.84
C SER A 427 -23.11 -2.65 -15.22
N PHE A 428 -23.97 -1.77 -15.75
CA PHE A 428 -25.36 -2.14 -15.99
C PHE A 428 -25.56 -2.89 -17.33
N ASN A 429 -24.61 -2.79 -18.25
CA ASN A 429 -24.52 -3.67 -19.44
C ASN A 429 -23.80 -5.00 -19.17
N HIS A 430 -23.28 -5.21 -17.95
CA HIS A 430 -22.68 -6.48 -17.49
C HIS A 430 -21.50 -6.94 -18.36
N ARG A 431 -20.64 -6.00 -18.72
CA ARG A 431 -19.44 -6.21 -19.54
C ARG A 431 -18.27 -5.36 -19.05
N VAL A 432 -17.07 -5.69 -19.51
CA VAL A 432 -15.92 -4.79 -19.49
C VAL A 432 -15.60 -4.42 -20.93
N MET A 433 -15.41 -3.12 -21.17
CA MET A 433 -15.09 -2.55 -22.48
C MET A 433 -13.66 -2.02 -22.48
N LYS A 434 -12.90 -2.22 -23.56
CA LYS A 434 -11.63 -1.51 -23.84
C LYS A 434 -11.85 -0.49 -24.95
N TRP A 435 -11.65 0.79 -24.66
CA TRP A 435 -11.50 1.85 -25.67
C TRP A 435 -10.02 2.08 -25.93
N ARG A 436 -9.56 1.90 -27.17
CA ARG A 436 -8.21 2.35 -27.58
C ARG A 436 -8.19 3.88 -27.70
N LYS A 437 -7.04 4.51 -27.46
CA LYS A 437 -6.84 5.97 -27.57
C LYS A 437 -7.38 6.51 -28.90
N GLY A 438 -8.38 7.39 -28.83
CA GLY A 438 -9.01 8.02 -30.01
C GLY A 438 -10.03 7.15 -30.77
N ALA A 439 -10.36 5.95 -30.29
CA ALA A 439 -11.41 5.13 -30.89
C ALA A 439 -12.81 5.72 -30.64
N LYS A 440 -13.70 5.62 -31.63
CA LYS A 440 -15.10 6.08 -31.52
C LYS A 440 -16.00 5.08 -30.79
N GLU A 441 -15.57 3.83 -30.71
CA GLU A 441 -16.27 2.69 -30.10
C GLU A 441 -15.26 1.78 -29.40
N GLY A 442 -15.71 1.06 -28.37
CA GLY A 442 -14.91 0.12 -27.61
C GLY A 442 -15.15 -1.33 -28.03
N ILE A 443 -14.23 -2.20 -27.64
CA ILE A 443 -14.37 -3.65 -27.80
C ILE A 443 -14.75 -4.30 -26.46
N ILE A 444 -15.62 -5.31 -26.49
CA ILE A 444 -15.94 -6.13 -25.31
C ILE A 444 -14.72 -7.02 -25.02
N VAL A 445 -14.22 -6.96 -23.79
CA VAL A 445 -13.04 -7.75 -23.35
C VAL A 445 -13.32 -8.70 -22.18
N ALA A 446 -14.47 -8.54 -21.50
CA ALA A 446 -15.01 -9.53 -20.57
C ALA A 446 -16.55 -9.43 -20.47
N GLY A 447 -17.22 -10.56 -20.25
CA GLY A 447 -18.69 -10.61 -20.14
C GLY A 447 -19.41 -10.27 -21.44
N GLY A 448 -20.52 -9.53 -21.36
CA GLY A 448 -21.34 -9.12 -22.51
C GLY A 448 -22.35 -10.16 -23.01
N ASN A 449 -22.27 -11.42 -22.56
CA ASN A 449 -23.21 -12.51 -22.89
C ASN A 449 -24.42 -12.52 -21.93
N ASP A 450 -25.10 -11.38 -21.81
CA ASP A 450 -26.15 -11.11 -20.81
C ASP A 450 -25.71 -11.23 -19.34
N LYS A 451 -26.66 -10.95 -18.43
CA LYS A 451 -26.49 -11.09 -16.99
C LYS A 451 -26.46 -12.57 -16.60
N GLY A 452 -25.40 -13.02 -15.94
CA GLY A 452 -25.41 -14.35 -15.33
C GLY A 452 -24.13 -14.68 -14.57
N SER A 453 -23.91 -15.97 -14.35
CA SER A 453 -22.82 -16.52 -13.51
C SER A 453 -21.98 -17.58 -14.22
N ASN A 454 -22.17 -17.78 -15.52
CA ASN A 454 -21.30 -18.62 -16.35
C ASN A 454 -19.90 -17.99 -16.49
N LEU A 455 -18.97 -18.69 -17.15
CA LEU A 455 -17.58 -18.22 -17.33
C LEU A 455 -17.47 -17.13 -18.41
N ASN A 456 -18.38 -17.11 -19.37
CA ASN A 456 -18.54 -16.03 -20.36
C ASN A 456 -19.43 -14.86 -19.87
N GLN A 457 -19.85 -14.86 -18.60
CA GLN A 457 -20.85 -13.93 -18.04
C GLN A 457 -20.37 -13.15 -16.81
N LEU A 458 -20.99 -11.99 -16.61
CA LEU A 458 -20.79 -11.10 -15.47
C LEU A 458 -22.15 -10.64 -14.90
N HIS A 459 -22.13 -10.08 -13.69
CA HIS A 459 -23.30 -9.54 -13.01
C HIS A 459 -22.93 -8.26 -12.25
N ARG A 460 -23.09 -7.12 -12.94
CA ARG A 460 -22.69 -5.78 -12.47
C ARG A 460 -21.22 -5.71 -12.03
N PRO A 461 -20.25 -5.94 -12.93
CA PRO A 461 -18.84 -5.79 -12.61
C PRO A 461 -18.57 -4.39 -12.02
N GLN A 462 -17.73 -4.31 -10.99
CA GLN A 462 -17.37 -3.04 -10.35
C GLN A 462 -15.92 -2.67 -10.66
N GLY A 463 -14.95 -3.36 -10.08
CA GLY A 463 -13.52 -3.18 -10.36
C GLY A 463 -13.07 -3.86 -11.65
N VAL A 464 -12.12 -3.22 -12.34
CA VAL A 464 -11.31 -3.79 -13.42
C VAL A 464 -9.85 -3.40 -13.20
N THR A 465 -8.93 -4.31 -13.44
CA THR A 465 -7.48 -4.05 -13.53
C THR A 465 -6.85 -5.02 -14.53
N VAL A 466 -5.66 -4.70 -15.04
CA VAL A 466 -4.96 -5.53 -16.04
C VAL A 466 -3.52 -5.75 -15.59
N ASP A 467 -3.02 -6.97 -15.70
CA ASP A 467 -1.61 -7.26 -15.39
C ASP A 467 -0.67 -6.98 -16.57
N ASN A 468 0.64 -7.01 -16.32
CA ASN A 468 1.68 -6.76 -17.33
C ASN A 468 1.75 -7.85 -18.43
N LEU A 469 0.91 -8.89 -18.36
CA LEU A 469 0.74 -9.92 -19.40
C LEU A 469 -0.57 -9.72 -20.20
N GLY A 470 -1.28 -8.62 -19.97
CA GLY A 470 -2.55 -8.28 -20.63
C GLY A 470 -3.77 -9.03 -20.08
N GLN A 471 -3.63 -9.74 -18.95
CA GLN A 471 -4.74 -10.50 -18.38
C GLN A 471 -5.65 -9.56 -17.56
N ILE A 472 -6.95 -9.62 -17.82
CA ILE A 472 -7.94 -8.66 -17.31
C ILE A 472 -8.65 -9.27 -16.11
N TYR A 473 -8.45 -8.67 -14.93
CA TYR A 473 -9.07 -9.10 -13.68
C TYR A 473 -10.29 -8.22 -13.39
N VAL A 474 -11.44 -8.84 -13.14
CA VAL A 474 -12.73 -8.16 -12.95
C VAL A 474 -13.37 -8.60 -11.64
N ALA A 475 -13.81 -7.63 -10.85
CA ALA A 475 -14.60 -7.85 -9.65
C ALA A 475 -16.07 -8.02 -10.06
N ASP A 476 -16.49 -9.28 -10.21
CA ASP A 476 -17.85 -9.68 -10.56
C ASP A 476 -18.76 -9.60 -9.31
N PHE A 477 -19.00 -8.35 -8.92
CA PHE A 477 -19.55 -7.91 -7.64
C PHE A 477 -20.78 -8.70 -7.18
N ARG A 478 -21.85 -8.80 -7.99
CA ARG A 478 -23.08 -9.52 -7.58
C ARG A 478 -22.96 -11.04 -7.61
N ASN A 479 -21.93 -11.60 -8.23
CA ASN A 479 -21.60 -13.02 -8.18
C ASN A 479 -20.52 -13.34 -7.12
N HIS A 480 -20.08 -12.34 -6.36
CA HIS A 480 -19.16 -12.48 -5.22
C HIS A 480 -17.82 -13.15 -5.57
N ARG A 481 -17.31 -12.91 -6.79
CA ARG A 481 -16.09 -13.52 -7.31
C ARG A 481 -15.16 -12.50 -7.97
N VAL A 482 -13.87 -12.82 -8.05
CA VAL A 482 -12.93 -12.21 -9.00
C VAL A 482 -12.63 -13.23 -10.08
N MET A 483 -12.65 -12.76 -11.32
CA MET A 483 -12.34 -13.56 -12.51
C MET A 483 -11.25 -12.91 -13.36
N ARG A 484 -10.56 -13.73 -14.15
CA ARG A 484 -9.47 -13.37 -15.06
C ARG A 484 -9.85 -13.74 -16.50
N TRP A 485 -9.76 -12.81 -17.43
CA TRP A 485 -9.87 -13.07 -18.87
C TRP A 485 -8.51 -12.93 -19.54
N CYS A 486 -8.17 -13.87 -20.41
CA CYS A 486 -7.09 -13.71 -21.39
C CYS A 486 -7.71 -13.28 -22.72
N GLU A 487 -7.07 -12.37 -23.45
CA GLU A 487 -7.57 -11.92 -24.76
C GLU A 487 -7.75 -13.13 -25.71
N GLY A 488 -8.85 -13.15 -26.46
CA GLY A 488 -9.20 -14.24 -27.38
C GLY A 488 -9.83 -15.50 -26.78
N LYS A 489 -9.81 -15.73 -25.45
CA LYS A 489 -10.41 -16.95 -24.85
C LYS A 489 -11.95 -16.98 -24.85
N GLY A 490 -12.62 -15.82 -24.90
CA GLY A 490 -14.09 -15.70 -24.83
C GLY A 490 -14.71 -15.98 -23.44
N GLU A 491 -14.14 -16.90 -22.67
CA GLU A 491 -14.51 -17.18 -21.28
C GLU A 491 -13.43 -16.69 -20.28
N GLY A 492 -13.83 -16.53 -19.02
CA GLY A 492 -12.96 -16.11 -17.92
C GLY A 492 -12.82 -17.18 -16.83
N GLU A 493 -11.66 -17.21 -16.20
CA GLU A 493 -11.26 -18.14 -15.15
C GLU A 493 -11.56 -17.54 -13.76
N ILE A 494 -12.01 -18.34 -12.79
CA ILE A 494 -12.34 -17.85 -11.44
C ILE A 494 -11.10 -17.92 -10.55
N ILE A 495 -10.54 -16.76 -10.20
CA ILE A 495 -9.35 -16.64 -9.34
C ILE A 495 -9.73 -16.63 -7.86
N VAL A 496 -10.82 -15.96 -7.50
CA VAL A 496 -11.33 -15.92 -6.12
C VAL A 496 -12.84 -16.10 -6.13
N ARG A 497 -13.36 -17.01 -5.30
CA ARG A 497 -14.79 -17.21 -5.08
C ARG A 497 -15.14 -16.95 -3.61
N GLY A 498 -16.14 -16.11 -3.35
CA GLY A 498 -16.83 -16.07 -2.06
C GLY A 498 -18.16 -16.79 -2.14
N ASN A 499 -18.49 -17.59 -1.12
CA ASN A 499 -19.73 -18.38 -1.06
C ASN A 499 -20.95 -17.57 -0.54
N GLY A 500 -20.91 -16.24 -0.64
CA GLY A 500 -21.97 -15.37 -0.10
C GLY A 500 -21.94 -15.17 1.43
N GLU A 501 -20.93 -15.68 2.14
CA GLU A 501 -20.80 -15.52 3.59
C GLU A 501 -19.86 -14.38 4.00
N ALA A 502 -20.14 -13.73 5.14
CA ALA A 502 -19.44 -12.53 5.61
C ALA A 502 -17.97 -12.74 6.06
N ASN A 503 -17.46 -13.98 6.05
CA ASN A 503 -16.06 -14.31 6.28
C ASN A 503 -15.27 -14.59 4.97
N LEU A 504 -15.94 -14.62 3.83
CA LEU A 504 -15.35 -14.82 2.50
C LEU A 504 -15.57 -13.58 1.62
N LEU A 505 -15.04 -13.57 0.39
CA LEU A 505 -15.15 -12.41 -0.50
C LEU A 505 -16.62 -12.04 -0.82
N TYR A 506 -17.15 -10.99 -0.18
CA TYR A 506 -18.53 -10.55 -0.38
C TYR A 506 -18.61 -9.14 -0.98
N LEU A 507 -19.27 -9.04 -2.15
CA LEU A 507 -19.38 -7.82 -2.96
C LEU A 507 -18.00 -7.14 -3.19
N PRO A 508 -17.10 -7.77 -3.98
CA PRO A 508 -15.83 -7.16 -4.35
C PRO A 508 -16.05 -5.89 -5.20
N MET A 509 -15.33 -4.81 -4.89
CA MET A 509 -15.37 -3.54 -5.61
C MET A 509 -14.03 -3.24 -6.27
N GLY A 510 -13.18 -2.40 -5.69
CA GLY A 510 -11.88 -2.07 -6.26
C GLY A 510 -10.90 -3.24 -6.27
N LEU A 511 -10.07 -3.27 -7.30
CA LEU A 511 -8.95 -4.21 -7.49
C LEU A 511 -7.67 -3.39 -7.70
N SER A 512 -6.57 -3.78 -7.07
CA SER A 512 -5.25 -3.19 -7.31
C SER A 512 -4.16 -4.24 -7.18
N PHE A 513 -3.08 -4.10 -7.96
CA PHE A 513 -1.90 -4.95 -7.86
C PHE A 513 -0.78 -4.21 -7.13
N ASP A 514 0.02 -4.94 -6.36
CA ASP A 514 1.33 -4.45 -5.93
C ASP A 514 2.44 -4.83 -6.92
N TYR A 515 3.65 -4.35 -6.65
CA TYR A 515 4.85 -4.65 -7.46
C TYR A 515 5.26 -6.13 -7.41
N GLU A 516 4.77 -6.91 -6.44
CA GLU A 516 4.98 -8.36 -6.31
C GLU A 516 3.90 -9.17 -7.06
N ARG A 517 2.95 -8.49 -7.72
CA ARG A 517 1.77 -9.06 -8.42
C ARG A 517 0.73 -9.70 -7.50
N ASN A 518 0.74 -9.37 -6.22
CA ASN A 518 -0.34 -9.73 -5.31
C ASN A 518 -1.58 -8.88 -5.61
N LEU A 519 -2.75 -9.53 -5.70
CA LEU A 519 -4.02 -8.86 -5.95
C LEU A 519 -4.66 -8.43 -4.63
N TYR A 520 -4.86 -7.12 -4.47
CA TYR A 520 -5.61 -6.53 -3.37
C TYR A 520 -7.06 -6.26 -3.80
N VAL A 521 -8.01 -6.78 -3.02
CA VAL A 521 -9.45 -6.65 -3.29
C VAL A 521 -10.15 -5.94 -2.13
N ALA A 522 -10.85 -4.85 -2.44
CA ALA A 522 -11.75 -4.17 -1.51
C ALA A 522 -13.12 -4.87 -1.50
N ALA A 523 -13.56 -5.34 -0.33
CA ALA A 523 -14.81 -6.09 -0.18
C ALA A 523 -15.83 -5.31 0.68
N MET A 524 -16.95 -4.95 0.06
CA MET A 524 -17.86 -3.93 0.58
C MET A 524 -18.49 -4.30 1.93
N GLN A 525 -19.00 -5.53 2.09
CA GLN A 525 -19.77 -5.95 3.28
C GLN A 525 -18.99 -6.75 4.31
N THR A 526 -17.84 -7.35 3.93
CA THR A 526 -16.91 -7.86 4.96
C THR A 526 -16.14 -6.73 5.63
N HIS A 527 -16.17 -5.54 5.03
CA HIS A 527 -15.53 -4.30 5.48
C HIS A 527 -14.01 -4.44 5.60
N ARG A 528 -13.40 -5.16 4.66
CA ARG A 528 -11.98 -5.53 4.66
C ARG A 528 -11.36 -5.30 3.29
N ILE A 529 -10.05 -5.11 3.30
CA ILE A 529 -9.16 -5.37 2.17
C ILE A 529 -8.61 -6.80 2.35
N GLN A 530 -8.52 -7.56 1.26
CA GLN A 530 -7.91 -8.90 1.25
C GLN A 530 -6.79 -8.95 0.20
N LYS A 531 -5.63 -9.50 0.59
CA LYS A 531 -4.51 -9.83 -0.31
C LYS A 531 -4.72 -11.25 -0.84
N PHE A 532 -4.52 -11.46 -2.13
CA PHE A 532 -4.44 -12.78 -2.76
C PHE A 532 -3.13 -12.89 -3.54
N GLU A 533 -2.41 -13.97 -3.32
CA GLU A 533 -1.12 -14.23 -3.97
C GLU A 533 -1.42 -15.04 -5.23
N ILE A 534 -1.18 -14.45 -6.41
CA ILE A 534 -1.50 -15.09 -7.70
C ILE A 534 -0.28 -15.87 -8.17
N ILE A 535 -0.29 -17.17 -7.87
CA ILE A 535 0.61 -18.14 -8.50
C ILE A 535 0.20 -18.25 -9.98
N LEU A 536 1.16 -18.07 -10.88
CA LEU A 536 0.99 -18.11 -12.34
C LEU A 536 1.30 -19.51 -12.90
#